data_AF-A0A399Z481-F1
#
_entry.id   AF-A0A399Z481-F1
#
_cell.length_a   1.000
_cell.length_b   1.000
_cell.length_c   1.000
_cell.angle_alpha   90.00
_cell.angle_beta   90.00
_cell.angle_gamma   90.00
#
_symmetry.space_group_name_H-M   'P 1'
#
loop_
_entity.id
_entity.type
_entity.pdbx_description
1 polymer ?
#
loop_
_entity_poly.entity_id
_entity_poly.type
_entity_poly.pdbx_seq_one_letter_code
_entity_poly.pdbx_strand_id
1 'polypeptide(L)'
;MGRSSFAAAVILFAAVAGLVALLSSNADPNAGVLRPVVPTEPVNTGPSQPWQDILRIGVSGAGTPIPTVALPGQNFVVPTLPVDTQPTSAPLPAGELVQRVVIDVPLSGVTATPAALAAFDTTTVPIATRLAQTPRPVPTNPPSLPVPLAIDPRDHYWFVRPVDADRTNRGLDYYEYGTDGPREDPYPIHFGIDIANEIGTTVRAAGDGVVVFATSEDTPIFQNSPSYGNVVVIEHDYVYQRQPLWTLYAHLEAPLVTAGERVVTGQAIGLVGNTGQTGGPHVHFEVRMGANTYGTTFNPVLWLAPYVNRGTIAGKVVDERGNFIDDADVSLVIAGATRDVTTTYVFRGSGSTVNPDPVWGENFVFSDVPIGRYEVVTTINGRRISQTVAVRQGVTSFVELKPPEAEVATPSP
;
A
#
# COMPACT_ATOMS: atom_id res chain seq x y z
N MET A 1 -31.28 -60.00 17.76
CA MET A 1 -30.77 -58.63 17.58
C MET A 1 -31.94 -57.67 17.80
N GLY A 2 -31.92 -56.79 18.80
CA GLY A 2 -33.07 -55.89 19.01
C GLY A 2 -33.18 -55.17 20.36
N ARG A 3 -32.30 -55.44 21.34
CA ARG A 3 -32.31 -54.73 22.63
C ARG A 3 -31.16 -53.74 22.82
N SER A 4 -30.03 -53.91 22.13
CA SER A 4 -28.85 -53.04 22.25
C SER A 4 -28.94 -51.75 21.44
N SER A 5 -29.62 -51.76 20.29
CA SER A 5 -29.79 -50.59 19.43
C SER A 5 -30.78 -49.56 19.98
N PHE A 6 -31.77 -50.00 20.77
CA PHE A 6 -32.74 -49.10 21.40
C PHE A 6 -32.13 -48.33 22.57
N ALA A 7 -31.30 -48.99 23.38
CA ALA A 7 -30.59 -48.34 24.49
C ALA A 7 -29.59 -47.28 23.99
N ALA A 8 -28.87 -47.56 22.89
CA ALA A 8 -27.94 -46.59 22.28
C ALA A 8 -28.67 -45.35 21.72
N ALA A 9 -29.84 -45.53 21.10
CA ALA A 9 -30.64 -44.42 20.58
C ALA A 9 -31.18 -43.51 21.70
N VAL A 10 -31.60 -44.10 22.83
CA VAL A 10 -32.11 -43.34 23.99
C VAL A 10 -31.00 -42.51 24.65
N ILE A 11 -29.78 -43.05 24.76
CA ILE A 11 -28.63 -42.33 25.32
C ILE A 11 -28.21 -41.17 24.41
N LEU A 12 -28.20 -41.37 23.09
CA LEU A 12 -27.87 -40.30 22.14
C LEU A 12 -28.91 -39.18 22.18
N PHE A 13 -30.19 -39.51 22.29
CA PHE A 13 -31.26 -38.51 22.37
C PHE A 13 -31.18 -37.71 23.67
N ALA A 14 -30.86 -38.36 24.80
CA ALA A 14 -30.65 -37.68 26.08
C ALA A 14 -29.42 -36.74 26.06
N ALA A 15 -28.33 -37.14 25.38
CA ALA A 15 -27.14 -36.31 25.23
C ALA A 15 -27.40 -35.07 24.36
N VAL A 16 -28.10 -35.23 23.24
CA VAL A 16 -28.47 -34.10 22.36
C VAL A 16 -29.45 -33.16 23.07
N ALA A 17 -30.45 -33.69 23.78
CA ALA A 17 -31.38 -32.89 24.55
C ALA A 17 -30.67 -32.12 25.69
N GLY A 18 -29.69 -32.75 26.35
CA GLY A 18 -28.86 -32.09 27.37
C GLY A 18 -28.00 -30.96 26.80
N LEU A 19 -27.41 -31.14 25.62
CA LEU A 19 -26.62 -30.11 24.94
C LEU A 19 -27.48 -28.92 24.50
N VAL A 20 -28.68 -29.18 23.98
CA VAL A 20 -29.64 -28.12 23.61
C VAL A 20 -30.11 -27.35 24.84
N ALA A 21 -30.38 -28.03 25.96
CA ALA A 21 -30.74 -27.38 27.22
C ALA A 21 -29.59 -26.50 27.75
N LEU A 22 -28.35 -26.98 27.68
CA LEU A 22 -27.16 -26.22 28.11
C LEU A 22 -26.92 -24.97 27.26
N LEU A 23 -27.11 -25.07 25.94
CA LEU A 23 -27.02 -23.94 25.02
C LEU A 23 -28.16 -22.92 25.25
N SER A 24 -29.35 -23.40 25.60
CA SER A 24 -30.48 -22.51 25.92
C SER A 24 -30.35 -21.83 27.28
N SER A 25 -29.69 -22.45 28.26
CA SER A 25 -29.50 -21.90 29.61
C SER A 25 -28.31 -20.94 29.73
N ASN A 26 -27.40 -20.92 28.75
CA ASN A 26 -26.27 -19.99 28.69
C ASN A 26 -26.52 -18.76 27.81
N ALA A 27 -27.72 -18.65 27.21
CA ALA A 27 -28.15 -17.43 26.55
C ALA A 27 -28.57 -16.41 27.62
N ASP A 28 -27.70 -15.46 27.94
CA ASP A 28 -28.05 -14.35 28.84
C ASP A 28 -29.17 -13.50 28.20
N PRO A 29 -30.40 -13.49 28.73
CA PRO A 29 -31.51 -12.72 28.16
C PRO A 29 -31.33 -11.21 28.35
N ASN A 30 -30.28 -10.78 29.07
CA ASN A 30 -29.98 -9.37 29.38
C ASN A 30 -28.63 -8.91 28.80
N ALA A 31 -28.09 -9.58 27.78
CA ALA A 31 -27.00 -9.02 26.98
C ALA A 31 -27.46 -7.72 26.33
N GLY A 32 -27.20 -6.60 27.01
CA GLY A 32 -27.67 -5.28 26.66
C GLY A 32 -27.27 -4.93 25.23
N VAL A 33 -28.20 -4.30 24.51
CA VAL A 33 -27.98 -3.68 23.21
C VAL A 33 -26.73 -2.79 23.30
N LEU A 34 -25.61 -3.27 22.76
CA LEU A 34 -24.42 -2.45 22.56
C LEU A 34 -24.80 -1.40 21.52
N ARG A 35 -25.12 -0.20 22.00
CA ARG A 35 -25.24 0.98 21.14
C ARG A 35 -23.83 1.27 20.62
N PRO A 36 -23.57 1.24 19.31
CA PRO A 36 -22.29 1.65 18.78
C PRO A 36 -22.05 3.10 19.21
N VAL A 37 -21.05 3.34 20.05
CA VAL A 37 -20.49 4.68 20.19
C VAL A 37 -19.67 4.89 18.93
N VAL A 38 -20.30 5.47 17.90
CA VAL A 38 -19.58 6.01 16.75
C VAL A 38 -18.68 7.12 17.31
N PRO A 39 -17.34 7.03 17.18
CA PRO A 39 -16.48 8.15 17.53
C PRO A 39 -16.88 9.32 16.63
N THR A 40 -17.44 10.36 17.22
CA THR A 40 -17.54 11.64 16.53
C THR A 40 -16.12 12.16 16.37
N GLU A 41 -15.61 12.12 15.14
CA GLU A 41 -14.41 12.82 14.70
C GLU A 41 -14.39 14.24 15.30
N PRO A 42 -13.29 14.71 15.90
CA PRO A 42 -13.17 16.11 16.24
C PRO A 42 -13.26 16.93 14.95
N VAL A 43 -14.18 17.90 14.92
CA VAL A 43 -14.26 18.87 13.82
C VAL A 43 -12.91 19.56 13.71
N ASN A 44 -12.23 19.32 12.59
CA ASN A 44 -10.94 19.92 12.30
C ASN A 44 -11.15 21.44 12.14
N THR A 45 -10.85 22.22 13.18
CA THR A 45 -10.98 23.69 13.20
C THR A 45 -9.70 24.40 12.74
N GLY A 46 -8.75 23.67 12.15
CA GLY A 46 -7.57 24.25 11.52
C GLY A 46 -7.93 25.08 10.27
N PRO A 47 -7.10 26.05 9.86
CA PRO A 47 -7.34 26.81 8.64
C PRO A 47 -7.43 25.86 7.44
N SER A 48 -8.43 26.05 6.58
CA SER A 48 -8.66 25.22 5.40
C SER A 48 -7.42 25.23 4.50
N GLN A 49 -7.02 24.05 4.03
CA GLN A 49 -5.98 23.92 3.03
C GLN A 49 -6.53 24.37 1.67
N PRO A 50 -5.74 25.03 0.81
CA PRO A 50 -6.23 25.60 -0.46
C PRO A 50 -6.94 24.61 -1.39
N TRP A 51 -6.63 23.32 -1.27
CA TRP A 51 -7.28 22.25 -2.05
C TRP A 51 -8.68 21.87 -1.54
N GLN A 52 -9.00 22.09 -0.25
CA GLN A 52 -10.32 21.83 0.32
C GLN A 52 -11.35 22.88 -0.15
N ASP A 53 -10.91 24.10 -0.42
CA ASP A 53 -11.77 25.18 -0.93
C ASP A 53 -12.17 24.94 -2.40
N ILE A 54 -11.32 24.27 -3.18
CA ILE A 54 -11.63 23.88 -4.57
C ILE A 54 -12.73 22.80 -4.61
N LEU A 55 -12.73 21.87 -3.65
CA LEU A 55 -13.75 20.81 -3.57
C LEU A 55 -15.11 21.32 -3.04
N ARG A 56 -15.12 22.39 -2.23
CA ARG A 56 -16.36 23.03 -1.73
C ARG A 56 -17.12 23.81 -2.82
N ILE A 57 -16.45 24.23 -3.89
CA ILE A 57 -17.09 24.91 -5.01
C ILE A 57 -17.91 23.94 -5.89
N GLY A 58 -17.69 22.63 -5.76
CA GLY A 58 -18.29 21.61 -6.63
C GLY A 58 -19.44 20.77 -6.05
N VAL A 59 -19.73 20.82 -4.74
CA VAL A 59 -20.75 19.95 -4.14
C VAL A 59 -21.56 20.71 -3.08
N SER A 60 -22.66 21.31 -3.51
CA SER A 60 -23.82 21.51 -2.63
C SER A 60 -25.06 21.01 -3.36
N GLY A 61 -25.66 19.94 -2.82
CA GLY A 61 -26.86 19.33 -3.36
C GLY A 61 -28.11 20.12 -2.96
N ALA A 62 -28.77 20.73 -3.94
CA ALA A 62 -30.22 20.96 -3.98
C ALA A 62 -30.60 21.37 -5.42
N GLY A 63 -31.50 20.63 -6.06
CA GLY A 63 -31.84 20.80 -7.46
C GLY A 63 -32.48 22.15 -7.78
N THR A 64 -31.96 22.82 -8.82
CA THR A 64 -32.66 23.83 -9.63
C THR A 64 -31.99 23.86 -11.03
N PRO A 65 -32.72 23.92 -12.16
CA PRO A 65 -32.09 23.95 -13.47
C PRO A 65 -31.31 25.26 -13.67
N ILE A 66 -30.09 25.15 -14.19
CA ILE A 66 -29.19 26.27 -14.45
C ILE A 66 -29.78 27.15 -15.58
N PRO A 67 -29.99 28.46 -15.39
CA PRO A 67 -30.23 29.36 -16.51
C PRO A 67 -28.92 29.58 -17.26
N THR A 68 -28.97 29.44 -18.59
CA THR A 68 -27.88 29.84 -19.49
C THR A 68 -27.63 31.34 -19.34
N VAL A 69 -26.59 31.70 -18.59
CA VAL A 69 -26.05 33.07 -18.56
C VAL A 69 -24.92 33.12 -19.58
N ALA A 70 -25.10 33.92 -20.64
CA ALA A 70 -24.05 34.23 -21.59
C ALA A 70 -22.94 35.04 -20.89
N LEU A 71 -21.69 34.58 -21.01
CA LEU A 71 -20.52 35.33 -20.57
C LEU A 71 -20.30 36.53 -21.51
N PRO A 72 -20.16 37.77 -21.00
CA PRO A 72 -19.74 38.89 -21.84
C PRO A 72 -18.25 38.71 -22.21
N GLY A 73 -17.97 38.76 -23.51
CA GLY A 73 -16.62 38.64 -24.06
C GLY A 73 -15.70 39.72 -23.51
N GLN A 74 -14.66 39.30 -22.80
CA GLN A 74 -13.52 40.14 -22.45
C GLN A 74 -12.28 39.50 -23.08
N ASN A 75 -11.63 40.25 -23.96
CA ASN A 75 -10.42 39.84 -24.67
C ASN A 75 -9.30 39.55 -23.67
N PHE A 76 -8.77 38.33 -23.72
CA PHE A 76 -7.62 37.93 -22.93
C PHE A 76 -6.35 38.54 -23.54
N VAL A 77 -5.67 39.43 -22.80
CA VAL A 77 -4.34 39.96 -23.16
C VAL A 77 -3.31 39.25 -22.28
N VAL A 78 -2.31 38.65 -22.92
CA VAL A 78 -1.24 37.89 -22.26
C VAL A 78 -0.30 38.86 -21.50
N PRO A 79 0.00 38.63 -20.21
CA PRO A 79 1.00 39.44 -19.50
C PRO A 79 2.41 39.11 -20.01
N THR A 80 3.15 40.12 -20.46
CA THR A 80 4.58 39.99 -20.76
C THR A 80 5.37 40.57 -19.59
N LEU A 81 6.29 39.78 -19.01
CA LEU A 81 7.19 40.23 -17.94
C LEU A 81 8.20 41.26 -18.49
N PRO A 82 8.63 42.27 -17.71
CA PRO A 82 9.65 43.21 -18.13
C PRO A 82 11.02 42.51 -18.22
N VAL A 83 11.73 42.73 -19.33
CA VAL A 83 13.14 42.38 -19.48
C VAL A 83 13.96 43.46 -18.79
N ASP A 84 14.67 43.12 -17.72
CA ASP A 84 15.69 44.00 -17.13
C ASP A 84 17.02 43.82 -17.88
N THR A 85 17.51 44.92 -18.45
CA THR A 85 18.76 44.98 -19.21
C THR A 85 19.80 45.82 -18.46
N GLN A 86 20.56 45.22 -17.53
CA GLN A 86 21.90 45.72 -17.18
C GLN A 86 22.82 44.58 -16.68
N PRO A 87 24.11 44.59 -17.06
CA PRO A 87 25.10 43.61 -16.61
C PRO A 87 25.92 44.14 -15.43
N THR A 88 26.13 43.32 -14.40
CA THR A 88 27.21 43.56 -13.43
C THR A 88 27.82 42.26 -12.92
N SER A 89 29.07 42.05 -13.33
CA SER A 89 30.01 41.05 -12.87
C SER A 89 30.64 41.46 -11.54
N ALA A 90 30.58 40.61 -10.50
CA ALA A 90 31.58 40.53 -9.43
C ALA A 90 31.49 39.16 -8.69
N PRO A 91 32.60 38.59 -8.17
CA PRO A 91 32.66 37.23 -7.67
C PRO A 91 32.26 37.12 -6.18
N LEU A 92 31.68 35.97 -5.80
CA LEU A 92 31.34 35.60 -4.43
C LEU A 92 32.60 35.22 -3.61
N PRO A 93 32.74 35.64 -2.34
CA PRO A 93 33.79 35.16 -1.44
C PRO A 93 33.42 33.82 -0.79
N ALA A 94 34.45 33.03 -0.51
CA ALA A 94 34.36 31.75 0.18
C ALA A 94 34.49 31.92 1.71
N GLY A 95 33.66 31.17 2.46
CA GLY A 95 33.94 30.74 3.84
C GLY A 95 33.08 31.39 4.93
N GLU A 96 32.18 30.61 5.53
CA GLU A 96 32.09 30.48 6.99
C GLU A 96 31.30 29.23 7.41
N LEU A 97 31.96 28.40 8.23
CA LEU A 97 31.46 27.18 8.85
C LEU A 97 30.69 27.57 10.13
N VAL A 98 29.46 27.10 10.30
CA VAL A 98 28.72 27.27 11.56
C VAL A 98 28.82 26.01 12.43
N GLN A 99 29.18 26.28 13.68
CA GLN A 99 29.65 25.41 14.74
C GLN A 99 28.70 24.30 15.21
N ARG A 100 29.33 23.19 15.59
CA ARG A 100 28.83 22.08 16.41
C ARG A 100 28.69 22.54 17.87
N VAL A 101 27.48 22.51 18.42
CA VAL A 101 27.25 22.71 19.86
C VAL A 101 27.41 21.37 20.57
N VAL A 102 28.42 21.30 21.44
CA VAL A 102 28.59 20.27 22.47
C VAL A 102 28.06 20.89 23.78
N ILE A 103 27.16 20.19 24.48
CA ILE A 103 26.73 20.59 25.83
C ILE A 103 27.36 19.62 26.82
N ASP A 104 28.30 20.15 27.62
CA ASP A 104 28.88 19.48 28.77
C ASP A 104 27.88 19.47 29.95
N VAL A 105 27.70 18.30 30.57
CA VAL A 105 26.90 18.12 31.79
C VAL A 105 27.83 18.13 33.01
N PRO A 106 27.63 19.01 34.01
CA PRO A 106 28.34 18.88 35.26
C PRO A 106 27.64 17.89 36.19
N LEU A 107 28.37 16.83 36.57
CA LEU A 107 28.07 15.97 37.72
C LEU A 107 28.65 16.60 38.98
N SER A 108 27.81 16.86 39.99
CA SER A 108 28.26 17.01 41.39
C SER A 108 27.11 16.83 42.37
N GLY A 109 27.33 15.94 43.35
CA GLY A 109 26.70 16.01 44.68
C GLY A 109 25.65 14.95 45.00
N VAL A 110 26.09 13.72 45.33
CA VAL A 110 25.27 12.77 46.11
C VAL A 110 25.62 12.94 47.59
N THR A 111 24.62 13.20 48.43
CA THR A 111 24.70 12.92 49.87
C THR A 111 23.34 12.46 50.34
N ALA A 112 23.30 11.30 51.01
CA ALA A 112 22.09 10.65 51.49
C ALA A 112 22.01 10.71 53.02
N THR A 113 20.83 10.97 53.59
CA THR A 113 20.39 10.59 54.96
C THR A 113 18.85 10.75 55.06
N PRO A 114 18.12 10.12 56.02
CA PRO A 114 17.00 9.24 55.72
C PRO A 114 15.62 9.75 56.18
N ALA A 115 14.59 9.19 55.53
CA ALA A 115 13.16 9.11 55.83
C ALA A 115 12.55 9.90 57.01
N ALA A 116 11.49 10.66 56.68
CA ALA A 116 10.34 10.85 57.55
C ALA A 116 9.05 10.56 56.75
N LEU A 117 8.26 9.59 57.22
CA LEU A 117 6.87 9.36 56.80
C LEU A 117 5.99 10.46 57.41
N ALA A 118 5.41 11.33 56.59
CA ALA A 118 4.27 12.15 57.02
C ALA A 118 3.44 12.67 55.83
N ALA A 119 2.14 12.38 55.93
CA ALA A 119 0.97 13.05 55.35
C ALA A 119 0.87 13.20 53.82
N PHE A 120 -0.16 12.54 53.25
CA PHE A 120 -0.74 12.95 51.98
C PHE A 120 -1.31 14.36 52.13
N ASP A 121 -0.73 15.32 51.41
CA ASP A 121 -1.30 16.65 51.24
C ASP A 121 -1.88 16.77 49.83
N THR A 122 -3.16 17.06 49.75
CA THR A 122 -3.92 17.22 48.50
C THR A 122 -3.70 18.62 47.94
N THR A 123 -2.59 18.88 47.24
CA THR A 123 -2.41 20.13 46.50
C THR A 123 -1.61 19.96 45.20
N THR A 124 -2.29 20.21 44.08
CA THR A 124 -1.77 20.62 42.76
C THR A 124 -0.60 19.82 42.15
N VAL A 125 -0.93 18.88 41.26
CA VAL A 125 0.01 18.33 40.27
C VAL A 125 0.47 19.47 39.34
N PRO A 126 1.78 19.76 39.20
CA PRO A 126 2.23 20.69 38.18
C PRO A 126 2.00 20.06 36.81
N ILE A 127 1.10 20.66 36.02
CA ILE A 127 0.99 20.37 34.59
C ILE A 127 2.32 20.79 33.98
N ALA A 128 3.16 19.82 33.65
CA ALA A 128 4.30 20.06 32.79
C ALA A 128 3.75 20.42 31.41
N THR A 129 3.70 21.71 31.11
CA THR A 129 3.43 22.21 29.76
C THR A 129 4.58 21.74 28.87
N ARG A 130 4.46 20.54 28.29
CA ARG A 130 5.23 20.22 27.08
C ARG A 130 4.85 21.29 26.08
N LEU A 131 5.82 22.09 25.67
CA LEU A 131 5.69 22.87 24.45
C LEU A 131 5.27 21.88 23.37
N ALA A 132 4.04 22.03 22.87
CA ALA A 132 3.58 21.30 21.73
C ALA A 132 4.58 21.57 20.61
N GLN A 133 5.43 20.60 20.31
CA GLN A 133 6.18 20.60 19.07
C GLN A 133 5.10 20.66 17.99
N THR A 134 5.06 21.74 17.23
CA THR A 134 4.22 21.83 16.04
C THR A 134 4.46 20.55 15.23
N PRO A 135 3.43 19.73 14.94
CA PRO A 135 3.60 18.53 14.14
C PRO A 135 4.38 18.91 12.88
N ARG A 136 5.50 18.22 12.64
CA ARG A 136 6.20 18.34 11.36
C ARG A 136 5.15 18.05 10.30
N PRO A 137 4.97 18.90 9.26
CA PRO A 137 4.03 18.59 8.19
C PRO A 137 4.41 17.22 7.64
N VAL A 138 3.54 16.24 7.83
CA VAL A 138 3.69 14.94 7.18
C VAL A 138 3.64 15.24 5.69
N PRO A 139 4.64 14.84 4.89
CA PRO A 139 4.56 14.98 3.44
C PRO A 139 3.30 14.23 3.00
N THR A 140 2.25 14.96 2.64
CA THR A 140 1.05 14.36 2.09
C THR A 140 1.42 13.90 0.69
N ASN A 141 1.22 12.61 0.40
CA ASN A 141 1.34 12.18 -0.99
C ASN A 141 0.33 12.98 -1.82
N PRO A 142 0.66 13.36 -3.06
CA PRO A 142 -0.38 13.84 -3.98
C PRO A 142 -1.51 12.80 -4.00
N PRO A 143 -2.78 13.20 -4.16
CA PRO A 143 -3.87 12.23 -4.22
C PRO A 143 -3.66 11.25 -5.39
N SER A 144 -4.13 10.01 -5.23
CA SER A 144 -4.16 9.05 -6.34
C SER A 144 -5.14 9.52 -7.41
N LEU A 145 -4.90 9.13 -8.65
CA LEU A 145 -5.90 9.34 -9.71
C LEU A 145 -7.19 8.56 -9.39
N PRO A 146 -8.36 9.06 -9.82
CA PRO A 146 -9.63 8.36 -9.62
C PRO A 146 -9.66 7.04 -10.39
N VAL A 147 -10.27 6.01 -9.81
CA VAL A 147 -10.44 4.68 -10.41
C VAL A 147 -11.91 4.45 -10.85
N PRO A 148 -12.16 3.55 -11.82
CA PRO A 148 -11.17 2.86 -12.65
C PRO A 148 -10.49 3.82 -13.64
N LEU A 149 -9.20 3.62 -13.88
CA LEU A 149 -8.39 4.39 -14.81
C LEU A 149 -7.75 3.47 -15.86
N ALA A 150 -7.97 3.78 -17.13
CA ALA A 150 -7.35 3.09 -18.27
C ALA A 150 -7.18 4.10 -19.42
N ILE A 151 -6.12 4.90 -19.37
CA ILE A 151 -5.80 5.85 -20.45
C ILE A 151 -5.22 5.08 -21.65
N ASP A 152 -4.30 4.13 -21.41
CA ASP A 152 -3.95 3.10 -22.38
C ASP A 152 -4.96 1.94 -22.25
N PRO A 153 -5.45 1.37 -23.36
CA PRO A 153 -6.39 0.24 -23.32
C PRO A 153 -5.84 -1.04 -22.67
N ARG A 154 -4.53 -1.10 -22.46
CA ARG A 154 -3.85 -2.19 -21.73
C ARG A 154 -3.77 -1.96 -20.22
N ASP A 155 -4.06 -0.76 -19.74
CA ASP A 155 -4.07 -0.44 -18.31
C ASP A 155 -5.36 -0.92 -17.63
N HIS A 156 -5.26 -1.31 -16.37
CA HIS A 156 -6.37 -1.73 -15.52
C HIS A 156 -6.19 -1.26 -14.07
N TYR A 157 -5.95 0.04 -13.90
CA TYR A 157 -5.89 0.66 -12.58
C TYR A 157 -7.30 0.75 -11.96
N TRP A 158 -7.75 -0.33 -11.34
CA TRP A 158 -9.13 -0.47 -10.84
C TRP A 158 -9.25 -0.28 -9.34
N PHE A 159 -8.13 -0.24 -8.62
CA PHE A 159 -8.10 -0.19 -7.16
C PHE A 159 -7.49 1.11 -6.63
N VAL A 160 -8.09 1.64 -5.56
CA VAL A 160 -7.46 2.66 -4.73
C VAL A 160 -6.44 2.01 -3.79
N ARG A 161 -5.56 2.81 -3.19
CA ARG A 161 -4.61 2.28 -2.21
C ARG A 161 -5.31 1.85 -0.93
N PRO A 162 -4.79 0.80 -0.26
CA PRO A 162 -5.42 0.25 0.94
C PRO A 162 -5.14 1.08 2.20
N VAL A 163 -4.39 2.18 2.12
CA VAL A 163 -4.08 3.08 3.24
C VAL A 163 -4.29 4.54 2.82
N ASP A 164 -4.67 5.40 3.76
CA ASP A 164 -4.91 6.83 3.52
C ASP A 164 -3.71 7.56 2.90
N ALA A 165 -3.98 8.56 2.06
CA ALA A 165 -2.94 9.26 1.28
C ALA A 165 -1.93 10.06 2.14
N ASP A 166 -2.27 10.36 3.39
CA ASP A 166 -1.37 10.98 4.38
C ASP A 166 -0.39 9.99 5.03
N ARG A 167 -0.46 8.71 4.65
CA ARG A 167 0.40 7.62 5.14
C ARG A 167 1.35 7.12 4.08
N THR A 168 2.25 6.21 4.47
CA THR A 168 3.10 5.48 3.53
C THR A 168 2.22 4.57 2.69
N ASN A 169 2.39 4.68 1.39
CA ASN A 169 1.55 3.98 0.41
C ASN A 169 2.38 3.31 -0.68
N ARG A 170 3.70 3.33 -0.56
CA ARG A 170 4.64 2.64 -1.44
C ARG A 170 4.96 1.26 -0.83
N GLY A 171 5.14 0.27 -1.69
CA GLY A 171 5.64 -1.04 -1.28
C GLY A 171 7.08 -0.98 -0.75
N LEU A 172 7.52 -2.01 -0.03
CA LEU A 172 8.92 -2.18 0.36
C LEU A 172 9.82 -2.45 -0.86
N ASP A 173 10.77 -1.55 -1.11
CA ASP A 173 11.68 -1.58 -2.28
C ASP A 173 12.56 -2.83 -2.37
N TYR A 174 12.86 -3.44 -1.23
CA TYR A 174 13.76 -4.59 -1.16
C TYR A 174 13.01 -5.93 -1.18
N TYR A 175 11.68 -5.91 -1.19
CA TYR A 175 10.84 -7.11 -1.20
C TYR A 175 9.56 -6.81 -1.99
N GLU A 176 9.75 -6.53 -3.27
CA GLU A 176 8.67 -6.21 -4.20
C GLU A 176 7.99 -7.50 -4.72
N TYR A 177 6.85 -7.37 -5.40
CA TYR A 177 6.15 -8.50 -6.00
C TYR A 177 7.08 -9.34 -6.88
N GLY A 178 7.03 -10.66 -6.71
CA GLY A 178 7.80 -11.63 -7.48
C GLY A 178 9.26 -11.77 -7.07
N THR A 179 9.72 -11.03 -6.06
CA THR A 179 11.12 -11.05 -5.59
C THR A 179 11.27 -11.94 -4.34
N ASP A 180 12.50 -12.33 -4.01
CA ASP A 180 12.84 -13.11 -2.81
C ASP A 180 13.70 -12.32 -1.82
N GLY A 181 13.64 -10.98 -1.85
CA GLY A 181 14.26 -10.16 -0.82
C GLY A 181 15.76 -9.92 -1.01
N PRO A 182 16.53 -9.76 0.08
CA PRO A 182 17.98 -9.59 0.01
C PRO A 182 18.69 -10.83 -0.54
N ARG A 183 19.61 -10.65 -1.49
CA ARG A 183 20.35 -11.75 -2.14
C ARG A 183 21.17 -12.63 -1.19
N GLU A 184 21.67 -12.08 -0.10
CA GLU A 184 22.51 -12.81 0.86
C GLU A 184 21.69 -13.75 1.76
N ASP A 185 20.41 -13.44 1.98
CA ASP A 185 19.48 -14.21 2.82
C ASP A 185 18.06 -14.14 2.23
N PRO A 186 17.80 -14.93 1.18
CA PRO A 186 16.56 -14.81 0.43
C PRO A 186 15.35 -15.31 1.23
N TYR A 187 14.29 -14.53 1.17
CA TYR A 187 12.95 -14.82 1.67
C TYR A 187 12.16 -15.71 0.71
N PRO A 188 10.97 -16.19 1.09
CA PRO A 188 10.03 -16.75 0.13
C PRO A 188 9.70 -15.75 -1.01
N ILE A 189 9.23 -16.25 -2.14
CA ILE A 189 8.76 -15.38 -3.23
C ILE A 189 7.58 -14.54 -2.73
N HIS A 190 7.65 -13.24 -2.97
CA HIS A 190 6.63 -12.31 -2.53
C HIS A 190 5.44 -12.25 -3.51
N PHE A 191 4.25 -12.61 -3.05
CA PHE A 191 3.04 -12.69 -3.89
C PHE A 191 2.16 -11.43 -3.84
N GLY A 192 2.64 -10.35 -3.23
CA GLY A 192 1.94 -9.08 -3.08
C GLY A 192 2.90 -7.90 -2.99
N ILE A 193 2.46 -6.84 -2.30
CA ILE A 193 3.29 -5.72 -1.88
C ILE A 193 3.09 -5.46 -0.39
N ASP A 194 4.15 -5.04 0.30
CA ASP A 194 4.11 -4.72 1.72
C ASP A 194 4.15 -3.22 1.93
N ILE A 195 3.12 -2.67 2.57
CA ILE A 195 2.98 -1.22 2.78
C ILE A 195 3.18 -0.90 4.27
N ALA A 196 4.41 -0.50 4.61
CA ALA A 196 4.84 -0.28 5.99
C ALA A 196 4.21 0.96 6.63
N ASN A 197 3.52 0.77 7.75
CA ASN A 197 2.89 1.83 8.53
C ASN A 197 2.85 1.42 10.01
N GLU A 198 2.58 2.38 10.90
CA GLU A 198 2.43 2.10 12.34
C GLU A 198 1.23 1.18 12.60
N ILE A 199 1.35 0.28 13.59
CA ILE A 199 0.24 -0.55 14.07
C ILE A 199 -0.96 0.34 14.42
N GLY A 200 -2.16 -0.06 14.02
CA GLY A 200 -3.38 0.71 14.21
C GLY A 200 -3.70 1.68 13.06
N THR A 201 -2.82 1.84 12.06
CA THR A 201 -3.16 2.62 10.85
C THR A 201 -4.35 1.99 10.14
N THR A 202 -5.35 2.77 9.73
CA THR A 202 -6.55 2.26 9.07
C THR A 202 -6.22 1.64 7.71
N VAL A 203 -6.67 0.40 7.51
CA VAL A 203 -6.68 -0.31 6.23
C VAL A 203 -8.07 -0.19 5.60
N ARG A 204 -8.12 0.12 4.31
CA ARG A 204 -9.33 0.40 3.54
C ARG A 204 -9.53 -0.58 2.39
N ALA A 205 -10.79 -0.84 2.07
CA ALA A 205 -11.17 -1.60 0.89
C ALA A 205 -10.68 -0.87 -0.38
N ALA A 206 -9.86 -1.55 -1.16
CA ALA A 206 -9.28 -1.04 -2.39
C ALA A 206 -10.33 -0.91 -3.52
N GLY A 207 -11.47 -1.59 -3.40
CA GLY A 207 -12.58 -1.58 -4.35
C GLY A 207 -13.86 -2.13 -3.73
N ASP A 208 -14.99 -1.90 -4.41
CA ASP A 208 -16.31 -2.43 -4.01
C ASP A 208 -16.33 -3.95 -4.07
N GLY A 209 -17.06 -4.59 -3.15
CA GLY A 209 -17.20 -6.05 -3.15
C GLY A 209 -17.84 -6.64 -1.92
N VAL A 210 -17.65 -7.95 -1.74
CA VAL A 210 -18.10 -8.73 -0.59
C VAL A 210 -16.89 -9.34 0.11
N VAL A 211 -16.84 -9.18 1.43
CA VAL A 211 -15.83 -9.83 2.27
C VAL A 211 -16.09 -11.33 2.27
N VAL A 212 -15.20 -12.11 1.66
CA VAL A 212 -15.32 -13.58 1.60
C VAL A 212 -14.54 -14.28 2.71
N PHE A 213 -13.65 -13.54 3.38
CA PHE A 213 -12.89 -14.02 4.53
C PHE A 213 -12.51 -12.85 5.44
N ALA A 214 -12.66 -13.02 6.76
CA ALA A 214 -12.17 -12.11 7.78
C ALA A 214 -11.86 -12.94 9.03
N THR A 215 -10.66 -12.83 9.59
CA THR A 215 -10.24 -13.59 10.79
C THR A 215 -9.64 -12.67 11.84
N SER A 216 -9.95 -12.94 13.11
CA SER A 216 -9.53 -12.14 14.26
C SER A 216 -9.22 -13.01 15.49
N GLU A 217 -8.23 -13.92 15.46
CA GLU A 217 -7.92 -14.79 16.63
C GLU A 217 -6.46 -15.28 16.68
N ASP A 218 -6.06 -15.86 17.82
CA ASP A 218 -4.67 -16.14 18.30
C ASP A 218 -3.76 -16.98 17.37
N THR A 219 -4.31 -17.65 16.35
CA THR A 219 -3.51 -18.22 15.25
C THR A 219 -4.37 -18.28 13.99
N PRO A 220 -4.44 -17.20 13.21
CA PRO A 220 -5.23 -17.18 11.99
C PRO A 220 -4.54 -18.06 10.94
N ILE A 221 -5.08 -19.25 10.71
CA ILE A 221 -4.65 -20.11 9.62
C ILE A 221 -5.48 -19.73 8.39
N PHE A 222 -4.88 -18.99 7.48
CA PHE A 222 -5.47 -18.73 6.17
C PHE A 222 -4.80 -19.64 5.13
N GLN A 223 -5.61 -20.41 4.39
CA GLN A 223 -5.13 -21.32 3.34
C GLN A 223 -4.01 -22.27 3.81
N ASN A 224 -4.18 -22.84 5.01
CA ASN A 224 -3.23 -23.76 5.66
C ASN A 224 -1.85 -23.14 6.00
N SER A 225 -1.74 -21.81 6.02
CA SER A 225 -0.54 -21.10 6.47
C SER A 225 -0.86 -20.11 7.60
N PRO A 226 -0.09 -20.10 8.70
CA PRO A 226 -0.16 -19.02 9.68
C PRO A 226 0.59 -17.75 9.23
N SER A 227 1.29 -17.78 8.08
CA SER A 227 2.19 -16.70 7.65
C SER A 227 1.46 -15.36 7.51
N TYR A 228 0.24 -15.37 6.99
CA TYR A 228 -0.52 -14.15 6.71
C TYR A 228 -1.04 -13.41 7.95
N GLY A 229 -1.04 -14.02 9.14
CA GLY A 229 -1.64 -13.37 10.31
C GLY A 229 -3.14 -13.12 10.10
N ASN A 230 -3.67 -12.05 10.69
CA ASN A 230 -5.08 -11.70 10.50
C ASN A 230 -5.28 -11.19 9.07
N VAL A 231 -6.32 -11.69 8.42
CA VAL A 231 -6.58 -11.48 6.99
C VAL A 231 -8.00 -11.00 6.78
N VAL A 232 -8.15 -10.07 5.84
CA VAL A 232 -9.41 -9.80 5.13
C VAL A 232 -9.22 -10.15 3.66
N VAL A 233 -10.20 -10.81 3.05
CA VAL A 233 -10.26 -11.01 1.59
C VAL A 233 -11.59 -10.50 1.07
N ILE A 234 -11.53 -9.67 0.03
CA ILE A 234 -12.70 -9.11 -0.66
C ILE A 234 -12.78 -9.72 -2.06
N GLU A 235 -13.93 -10.29 -2.40
CA GLU A 235 -14.30 -10.60 -3.79
C GLU A 235 -14.98 -9.38 -4.41
N HIS A 236 -14.50 -8.93 -5.56
CA HIS A 236 -14.98 -7.72 -6.20
C HIS A 236 -16.17 -8.00 -7.12
N ASP A 237 -17.07 -7.02 -7.25
CA ASP A 237 -18.27 -7.14 -8.08
C ASP A 237 -17.98 -7.14 -9.60
N TYR A 238 -16.72 -6.95 -9.99
CA TYR A 238 -16.27 -6.82 -11.37
C TYR A 238 -15.26 -7.90 -11.74
N VAL A 239 -15.20 -8.21 -13.05
CA VAL A 239 -14.35 -9.26 -13.61
C VAL A 239 -13.36 -8.66 -14.61
N TYR A 240 -12.13 -9.14 -14.62
CA TYR A 240 -11.13 -8.81 -15.64
C TYR A 240 -10.89 -10.01 -16.54
N GLN A 241 -10.91 -9.81 -17.86
CA GLN A 241 -10.76 -10.90 -18.85
C GLN A 241 -11.67 -12.12 -18.56
N ARG A 242 -12.91 -11.88 -18.09
CA ARG A 242 -13.90 -12.90 -17.69
C ARG A 242 -13.49 -13.73 -16.46
N GLN A 243 -12.54 -13.24 -15.68
CA GLN A 243 -12.08 -13.86 -14.45
C GLN A 243 -12.46 -12.98 -13.24
N PRO A 244 -12.94 -13.58 -12.15
CA PRO A 244 -13.18 -12.87 -10.89
C PRO A 244 -11.89 -12.30 -10.30
N LEU A 245 -12.03 -11.23 -9.53
CA LEU A 245 -10.93 -10.55 -8.84
C LEU A 245 -11.13 -10.58 -7.32
N TRP A 246 -10.02 -10.73 -6.61
CA TRP A 246 -9.97 -10.57 -5.17
C TRP A 246 -8.83 -9.65 -4.76
N THR A 247 -9.02 -8.95 -3.65
CA THR A 247 -7.94 -8.31 -2.90
C THR A 247 -7.79 -8.95 -1.54
N LEU A 248 -6.54 -9.14 -1.12
CA LEU A 248 -6.20 -9.69 0.19
C LEU A 248 -5.42 -8.65 0.99
N TYR A 249 -5.73 -8.56 2.28
CA TYR A 249 -5.13 -7.64 3.24
C TYR A 249 -4.69 -8.48 4.44
N ALA A 250 -3.38 -8.62 4.65
CA ALA A 250 -2.80 -9.48 5.67
C ALA A 250 -1.96 -8.70 6.69
N HIS A 251 -1.49 -9.43 7.70
CA HIS A 251 -0.75 -8.95 8.87
C HIS A 251 -1.51 -7.92 9.70
N LEU A 252 -2.84 -7.95 9.62
CA LEU A 252 -3.69 -6.98 10.31
C LEU A 252 -3.58 -7.14 11.82
N GLU A 253 -3.74 -6.05 12.56
CA GLU A 253 -3.91 -6.11 14.01
C GLU A 253 -5.30 -6.67 14.31
N ALA A 254 -6.31 -6.10 13.66
CA ALA A 254 -7.69 -6.54 13.73
C ALA A 254 -8.43 -6.25 12.41
N PRO A 255 -9.28 -7.17 11.93
CA PRO A 255 -10.30 -6.83 10.95
C PRO A 255 -11.39 -5.98 11.61
N LEU A 256 -12.00 -5.08 10.83
CA LEU A 256 -13.14 -4.24 11.23
C LEU A 256 -14.44 -4.66 10.52
N VAL A 257 -14.39 -5.75 9.78
CA VAL A 257 -15.48 -6.31 8.97
C VAL A 257 -15.59 -7.81 9.19
N THR A 258 -16.71 -8.39 8.76
CA THR A 258 -16.97 -9.84 8.87
C THR A 258 -17.26 -10.48 7.52
N ALA A 259 -17.05 -11.79 7.41
CA ALA A 259 -17.38 -12.52 6.18
C ALA A 259 -18.88 -12.41 5.85
N GLY A 260 -19.19 -12.17 4.57
CA GLY A 260 -20.53 -11.89 4.06
C GLY A 260 -20.88 -10.40 4.02
N GLU A 261 -20.08 -9.53 4.66
CA GLU A 261 -20.30 -8.09 4.64
C GLU A 261 -20.00 -7.49 3.26
N ARG A 262 -20.87 -6.61 2.79
CA ARG A 262 -20.64 -5.81 1.58
C ARG A 262 -19.89 -4.54 1.95
N VAL A 263 -18.83 -4.25 1.21
CA VAL A 263 -17.98 -3.08 1.42
C VAL A 263 -17.93 -2.22 0.16
N VAL A 264 -17.74 -0.93 0.37
CA VAL A 264 -17.49 0.04 -0.71
C VAL A 264 -16.05 0.53 -0.67
N THR A 265 -15.56 1.00 -1.81
CA THR A 265 -14.22 1.55 -2.00
C THR A 265 -13.92 2.62 -0.94
N GLY A 266 -12.79 2.48 -0.25
CA GLY A 266 -12.37 3.38 0.82
C GLY A 266 -12.99 3.11 2.20
N GLN A 267 -13.94 2.17 2.31
CA GLN A 267 -14.48 1.74 3.62
C GLN A 267 -13.34 1.16 4.48
N ALA A 268 -13.31 1.51 5.76
CA ALA A 268 -12.37 0.92 6.71
C ALA A 268 -12.70 -0.57 6.91
N ILE A 269 -11.70 -1.44 6.75
CA ILE A 269 -11.86 -2.90 6.82
C ILE A 269 -10.93 -3.57 7.84
N GLY A 270 -9.93 -2.85 8.31
CA GLY A 270 -8.93 -3.41 9.21
C GLY A 270 -7.99 -2.35 9.75
N LEU A 271 -7.08 -2.79 10.60
CA LEU A 271 -5.99 -1.99 11.12
C LEU A 271 -4.67 -2.67 10.78
N VAL A 272 -3.67 -1.90 10.33
CA VAL A 272 -2.29 -2.36 10.15
C VAL A 272 -1.83 -3.00 11.45
N GLY A 273 -1.18 -4.15 11.37
CA GLY A 273 -0.65 -4.85 12.53
C GLY A 273 0.72 -5.43 12.27
N ASN A 274 1.01 -6.47 13.03
CA ASN A 274 2.25 -7.23 12.95
C ASN A 274 2.00 -8.71 13.26
N THR A 275 0.85 -9.23 12.82
CA THR A 275 0.44 -10.61 13.09
C THR A 275 0.95 -11.57 12.00
N GLY A 276 1.13 -12.85 12.34
CA GLY A 276 1.70 -13.84 11.43
C GLY A 276 3.22 -13.80 11.39
N GLN A 277 3.81 -14.03 10.22
CA GLN A 277 5.26 -14.00 10.02
C GLN A 277 5.67 -12.70 9.32
N THR A 278 6.15 -11.73 10.11
CA THR A 278 6.51 -10.39 9.62
C THR A 278 7.86 -9.94 10.17
N GLY A 279 8.56 -9.09 9.42
CA GLY A 279 9.77 -8.39 9.89
C GLY A 279 9.49 -7.11 10.69
N GLY A 280 8.26 -6.61 10.64
CA GLY A 280 7.81 -5.38 11.30
C GLY A 280 6.42 -4.94 10.81
N PRO A 281 5.83 -3.88 11.38
CA PRO A 281 4.45 -3.49 11.07
C PRO A 281 4.22 -3.04 9.61
N HIS A 282 3.26 -3.68 8.95
CA HIS A 282 2.82 -3.35 7.59
C HIS A 282 1.46 -4.00 7.27
N VAL A 283 0.84 -3.59 6.17
CA VAL A 283 -0.21 -4.38 5.52
C VAL A 283 0.37 -5.05 4.28
N HIS A 284 0.22 -6.37 4.19
CA HIS A 284 0.51 -7.11 2.97
C HIS A 284 -0.73 -7.10 2.08
N PHE A 285 -0.56 -6.64 0.84
CA PHE A 285 -1.64 -6.43 -0.11
C PHE A 285 -1.42 -7.27 -1.37
N GLU A 286 -2.41 -8.07 -1.73
CA GLU A 286 -2.39 -8.86 -2.97
C GLU A 286 -3.57 -8.52 -3.87
N VAL A 287 -3.37 -8.70 -5.17
CA VAL A 287 -4.43 -8.79 -6.16
C VAL A 287 -4.41 -10.20 -6.73
N ARG A 288 -5.56 -10.89 -6.69
CA ARG A 288 -5.74 -12.25 -7.24
C ARG A 288 -6.77 -12.22 -8.36
N MET A 289 -6.55 -13.05 -9.38
CA MET A 289 -7.47 -13.20 -10.49
C MET A 289 -7.71 -14.68 -10.79
N GLY A 290 -8.96 -15.02 -11.14
CA GLY A 290 -9.36 -16.37 -11.54
C GLY A 290 -9.66 -17.30 -10.36
N ALA A 291 -8.82 -17.30 -9.33
CA ALA A 291 -9.06 -18.02 -8.09
C ALA A 291 -8.55 -17.26 -6.85
N ASN A 292 -9.21 -17.44 -5.71
CA ASN A 292 -8.72 -17.00 -4.42
C ASN A 292 -7.84 -18.09 -3.78
N THR A 293 -6.65 -18.31 -4.33
CA THR A 293 -5.69 -19.32 -3.85
C THR A 293 -4.28 -18.75 -3.79
N TYR A 294 -3.43 -19.36 -2.96
CA TYR A 294 -2.01 -19.00 -2.91
C TYR A 294 -1.37 -19.16 -4.30
N GLY A 295 -0.59 -18.16 -4.71
CA GLY A 295 0.12 -18.15 -5.99
C GLY A 295 -0.74 -17.77 -7.22
N THR A 296 -2.04 -17.50 -7.09
CA THR A 296 -2.86 -16.94 -8.19
C THR A 296 -2.92 -15.41 -8.14
N THR A 297 -1.81 -14.80 -7.74
CA THR A 297 -1.66 -13.35 -7.57
C THR A 297 -0.99 -12.72 -8.78
N PHE A 298 -1.24 -11.44 -8.97
CA PHE A 298 -0.65 -10.59 -10.00
C PHE A 298 -0.07 -9.33 -9.34
N ASN A 299 0.89 -8.67 -9.99
CA ASN A 299 1.57 -7.52 -9.40
C ASN A 299 0.57 -6.39 -9.05
N PRO A 300 0.33 -6.10 -7.75
CA PRO A 300 -0.67 -5.11 -7.35
C PRO A 300 -0.40 -3.69 -7.89
N VAL A 301 0.86 -3.37 -8.20
CA VAL A 301 1.25 -2.05 -8.74
C VAL A 301 0.57 -1.74 -10.07
N LEU A 302 0.25 -2.75 -10.88
CA LEU A 302 -0.44 -2.56 -12.17
C LEU A 302 -1.96 -2.39 -12.02
N TRP A 303 -2.49 -2.58 -10.82
CA TRP A 303 -3.91 -2.44 -10.52
C TRP A 303 -4.23 -1.21 -9.66
N LEU A 304 -3.22 -0.65 -8.99
CA LEU A 304 -3.32 0.54 -8.16
C LEU A 304 -3.10 1.79 -8.99
N ALA A 305 -4.03 2.76 -8.91
CA ALA A 305 -3.85 4.02 -9.62
C ALA A 305 -2.59 4.78 -9.14
N PRO A 306 -1.76 5.29 -10.07
CA PRO A 306 -0.62 6.11 -9.70
C PRO A 306 -1.08 7.47 -9.19
N TYR A 307 -0.19 8.18 -8.49
CA TYR A 307 -0.51 9.54 -8.06
C TYR A 307 -0.57 10.55 -9.21
N VAL A 308 -1.20 11.71 -8.95
CA VAL A 308 -1.17 12.86 -9.86
C VAL A 308 0.28 13.20 -10.24
N ASN A 309 0.51 13.53 -11.51
CA ASN A 309 1.82 13.74 -12.15
C ASN A 309 2.75 12.51 -12.15
N ARG A 310 2.20 11.30 -12.05
CA ARG A 310 2.96 10.05 -12.09
C ARG A 310 2.34 9.01 -13.02
N GLY A 311 3.17 8.11 -13.50
CA GLY A 311 2.78 6.90 -14.22
C GLY A 311 3.53 5.68 -13.68
N THR A 312 3.40 4.57 -14.38
CA THR A 312 4.07 3.31 -14.05
C THR A 312 5.01 2.93 -15.19
N ILE A 313 6.12 2.27 -14.89
CA ILE A 313 6.94 1.61 -15.91
C ILE A 313 6.88 0.12 -15.63
N ALA A 314 6.26 -0.65 -16.53
CA ALA A 314 6.38 -2.09 -16.56
C ALA A 314 7.44 -2.50 -17.58
N GLY A 315 8.02 -3.69 -17.46
CA GLY A 315 8.88 -4.18 -18.50
C GLY A 315 9.29 -5.62 -18.31
N LYS A 316 10.02 -6.12 -19.30
CA LYS A 316 10.64 -7.44 -19.20
C LYS A 316 12.12 -7.41 -19.53
N VAL A 317 12.88 -8.17 -18.75
CA VAL A 317 14.28 -8.49 -19.05
C VAL A 317 14.31 -9.92 -19.56
N VAL A 318 14.81 -10.10 -20.78
CA VAL A 318 14.84 -11.41 -21.45
C VAL A 318 16.21 -11.72 -22.03
N ASP A 319 16.53 -13.00 -22.12
CA ASP A 319 17.71 -13.49 -22.82
C ASP A 319 17.55 -13.37 -24.35
N GLU A 320 18.58 -13.76 -25.11
CA GLU A 320 18.57 -13.74 -26.58
C GLU A 320 17.43 -14.58 -27.19
N ARG A 321 16.98 -15.62 -26.47
CA ARG A 321 15.90 -16.52 -26.87
C ARG A 321 14.52 -16.03 -26.46
N GLY A 322 14.44 -14.94 -25.69
CA GLY A 322 13.20 -14.37 -25.18
C GLY A 322 12.71 -14.98 -23.87
N ASN A 323 13.52 -15.79 -23.19
CA ASN A 323 13.19 -16.30 -21.85
C ASN A 323 13.42 -15.21 -20.81
N PHE A 324 12.59 -15.14 -19.77
CA PHE A 324 12.83 -14.21 -18.67
C PHE A 324 14.17 -14.47 -18.00
N ILE A 325 14.83 -13.38 -17.61
CA ILE A 325 15.98 -13.41 -16.72
C ILE A 325 15.48 -13.10 -15.31
N ASP A 326 15.76 -14.02 -14.40
CA ASP A 326 15.34 -13.96 -13.00
C ASP A 326 16.38 -13.22 -12.15
N ASP A 327 15.93 -12.55 -11.09
CA ASP A 327 16.77 -11.89 -10.06
C ASP A 327 17.84 -10.91 -10.63
N ALA A 328 17.50 -10.23 -11.72
CA ALA A 328 18.34 -9.21 -12.34
C ALA A 328 18.00 -7.82 -11.80
N ASP A 329 19.03 -7.04 -11.41
CA ASP A 329 18.84 -5.64 -11.07
C ASP A 329 18.42 -4.82 -12.30
N VAL A 330 17.37 -4.03 -12.13
CA VAL A 330 16.90 -3.05 -13.12
C VAL A 330 16.93 -1.68 -12.46
N SER A 331 17.70 -0.78 -13.04
CA SER A 331 17.87 0.60 -12.56
C SER A 331 17.08 1.56 -13.43
N LEU A 332 16.33 2.46 -12.79
CA LEU A 332 15.74 3.63 -13.42
C LEU A 332 16.72 4.79 -13.29
N VAL A 333 17.19 5.32 -14.42
CA VAL A 333 18.23 6.35 -14.49
C VAL A 333 17.65 7.65 -15.03
N ILE A 334 18.01 8.77 -14.39
CA ILE A 334 17.70 10.13 -14.83
C ILE A 334 18.96 10.98 -14.79
N ALA A 335 19.24 11.71 -15.88
CA ALA A 335 20.42 12.59 -16.00
C ALA A 335 21.75 11.90 -15.61
N GLY A 336 21.89 10.60 -15.90
CA GLY A 336 23.09 9.81 -15.61
C GLY A 336 23.21 9.29 -14.16
N ALA A 337 22.23 9.56 -13.30
CA ALA A 337 22.18 9.04 -11.93
C ALA A 337 21.05 8.01 -11.76
N THR A 338 21.33 6.94 -11.02
CA THR A 338 20.29 5.99 -10.60
C THR A 338 19.33 6.69 -9.66
N ARG A 339 18.05 6.64 -10.01
CA ARG A 339 16.94 7.16 -9.23
C ARG A 339 16.38 6.07 -8.32
N ASP A 340 15.95 4.97 -8.94
CA ASP A 340 15.27 3.84 -8.31
C ASP A 340 15.86 2.53 -8.85
N VAL A 341 15.77 1.45 -8.07
CA VAL A 341 16.20 0.10 -8.46
C VAL A 341 15.08 -0.87 -8.09
N THR A 342 14.80 -1.83 -8.96
CA THR A 342 13.92 -2.97 -8.75
C THR A 342 14.66 -4.24 -9.20
N THR A 343 14.16 -5.41 -8.86
CA THR A 343 14.68 -6.70 -9.33
C THR A 343 13.63 -7.43 -10.17
N THR A 344 14.10 -8.22 -11.13
CA THR A 344 13.19 -9.05 -11.91
C THR A 344 12.65 -10.21 -11.11
N TYR A 345 11.45 -10.67 -11.48
CA TYR A 345 10.77 -11.77 -10.81
C TYR A 345 11.60 -13.05 -10.79
N VAL A 346 11.41 -13.84 -9.74
CA VAL A 346 12.09 -15.12 -9.54
C VAL A 346 11.10 -16.26 -9.80
N PHE A 347 11.39 -17.11 -10.79
CA PHE A 347 10.54 -18.24 -11.18
C PHE A 347 11.17 -19.56 -10.72
N ARG A 348 11.46 -19.68 -9.41
CA ARG A 348 11.92 -20.96 -8.84
C ARG A 348 10.74 -21.93 -8.95
N GLY A 349 10.83 -22.95 -9.82
CA GLY A 349 9.79 -23.94 -10.16
C GLY A 349 9.19 -24.77 -9.00
N SER A 350 9.21 -24.26 -7.77
CA SER A 350 8.24 -24.57 -6.72
C SER A 350 6.81 -24.37 -7.24
N GLY A 351 5.87 -25.21 -6.80
CA GLY A 351 4.51 -25.31 -7.33
C GLY A 351 3.59 -24.09 -7.18
N SER A 352 4.13 -22.90 -6.89
CA SER A 352 3.43 -21.61 -6.90
C SER A 352 4.28 -20.62 -7.69
N THR A 353 3.82 -20.27 -8.89
CA THR A 353 4.56 -19.44 -9.84
C THR A 353 4.17 -17.98 -9.71
N VAL A 354 5.15 -17.07 -9.75
CA VAL A 354 4.89 -15.63 -9.98
C VAL A 354 4.18 -15.48 -11.32
N ASN A 355 3.18 -14.60 -11.40
CA ASN A 355 2.43 -14.40 -12.63
C ASN A 355 2.65 -12.98 -13.16
N PRO A 356 3.27 -12.83 -14.34
CA PRO A 356 3.18 -11.60 -15.10
C PRO A 356 1.73 -11.20 -15.35
N ASP A 357 1.47 -9.91 -15.51
CA ASP A 357 0.20 -9.44 -16.02
C ASP A 357 -0.10 -10.06 -17.40
N PRO A 358 -1.34 -10.53 -17.65
CA PRO A 358 -1.69 -11.20 -18.91
C PRO A 358 -1.58 -10.30 -20.16
N VAL A 359 -1.58 -8.97 -20.00
CA VAL A 359 -1.47 -8.02 -21.12
C VAL A 359 -0.04 -7.51 -21.26
N TRP A 360 0.61 -7.17 -20.14
CA TRP A 360 1.96 -6.61 -20.18
C TRP A 360 3.05 -7.67 -20.31
N GLY A 361 2.88 -8.84 -19.69
CA GLY A 361 3.89 -9.89 -19.70
C GLY A 361 5.22 -9.43 -19.10
N GLU A 362 5.15 -8.63 -18.04
CA GLU A 362 6.27 -8.02 -17.34
C GLU A 362 6.96 -8.99 -16.38
N ASN A 363 8.24 -8.75 -16.13
CA ASN A 363 8.94 -9.35 -15.00
C ASN A 363 9.59 -8.32 -14.07
N PHE A 364 9.25 -7.03 -14.20
CA PHE A 364 9.57 -5.98 -13.25
C PHE A 364 8.62 -4.78 -13.42
N VAL A 365 8.44 -3.98 -12.35
CA VAL A 365 7.61 -2.77 -12.39
C VAL A 365 8.18 -1.68 -11.48
N PHE A 366 8.26 -0.44 -12.00
CA PHE A 366 8.45 0.76 -11.19
C PHE A 366 7.11 1.47 -10.97
N SER A 367 6.71 1.60 -9.71
CA SER A 367 5.51 2.35 -9.30
C SER A 367 5.78 3.86 -9.20
N ASP A 368 4.73 4.67 -9.40
CA ASP A 368 4.73 6.10 -9.08
C ASP A 368 5.94 6.88 -9.64
N VAL A 369 6.29 6.62 -10.90
CA VAL A 369 7.39 7.35 -11.54
C VAL A 369 6.86 8.73 -11.96
N PRO A 370 7.50 9.83 -11.54
CA PRO A 370 7.10 11.17 -12.00
C PRO A 370 7.12 11.26 -13.53
N ILE A 371 6.25 12.10 -14.07
CA ILE A 371 6.28 12.40 -15.51
C ILE A 371 7.68 12.87 -15.93
N GLY A 372 8.17 12.34 -17.04
CA GLY A 372 9.52 12.62 -17.48
C GLY A 372 10.06 11.60 -18.46
N ARG A 373 11.34 11.76 -18.80
CA ARG A 373 12.08 10.85 -19.67
C ARG A 373 13.18 10.18 -18.86
N TYR A 374 13.21 8.86 -18.93
CA TYR A 374 14.10 8.01 -18.13
C TYR A 374 14.81 7.01 -19.02
N GLU A 375 15.94 6.52 -18.54
CA GLU A 375 16.62 5.36 -19.10
C GLU A 375 16.43 4.18 -18.14
N VAL A 376 15.87 3.07 -18.62
CA VAL A 376 15.79 1.82 -17.86
C VAL A 376 16.99 0.99 -18.25
N VAL A 377 17.75 0.53 -17.26
CA VAL A 377 19.06 -0.09 -17.44
C VAL A 377 19.13 -1.40 -16.68
N THR A 378 19.69 -2.43 -17.29
CA THR A 378 20.10 -3.66 -16.60
C THR A 378 21.45 -4.14 -17.13
N THR A 379 22.05 -5.11 -16.47
CA THR A 379 23.29 -5.76 -16.93
C THR A 379 23.03 -7.23 -17.19
N ILE A 380 23.23 -7.66 -18.44
CA ILE A 380 23.08 -9.05 -18.86
C ILE A 380 24.45 -9.54 -19.31
N ASN A 381 24.98 -10.60 -18.69
CA ASN A 381 26.29 -11.17 -19.01
C ASN A 381 27.43 -10.13 -19.02
N GLY A 382 27.42 -9.19 -18.08
CA GLY A 382 28.41 -8.11 -17.98
C GLY A 382 28.23 -6.97 -19.00
N ARG A 383 27.21 -7.04 -19.86
CA ARG A 383 26.88 -5.99 -20.83
C ARG A 383 25.71 -5.14 -20.33
N ARG A 384 25.90 -3.83 -20.33
CA ARG A 384 24.84 -2.85 -20.06
C ARG A 384 23.82 -2.88 -21.20
N ILE A 385 22.57 -3.17 -20.88
CA ILE A 385 21.42 -3.09 -21.78
C ILE A 385 20.52 -1.97 -21.27
N SER A 386 20.08 -1.08 -22.15
CA SER A 386 19.21 0.02 -21.74
C SER A 386 18.20 0.41 -22.81
N GLN A 387 17.07 0.95 -22.35
CA GLN A 387 16.03 1.51 -23.20
C GLN A 387 15.53 2.81 -22.59
N THR A 388 15.36 3.84 -23.42
CA THR A 388 14.74 5.09 -22.99
C THR A 388 13.21 4.97 -23.00
N VAL A 389 12.55 5.52 -21.98
CA VAL A 389 11.10 5.50 -21.82
C VAL A 389 10.60 6.88 -21.41
N ALA A 390 9.41 7.25 -21.91
CA ALA A 390 8.72 8.48 -21.53
C ALA A 390 7.54 8.13 -20.62
N VAL A 391 7.56 8.62 -19.39
CA VAL A 391 6.51 8.41 -18.40
C VAL A 391 5.46 9.49 -18.54
N ARG A 392 4.19 9.06 -18.64
CA ARG A 392 3.01 9.91 -18.75
C ARG A 392 2.11 9.69 -17.55
N GLN A 393 1.38 10.74 -17.17
CA GLN A 393 0.47 10.64 -16.03
C GLN A 393 -0.60 9.57 -16.29
N GLY A 394 -0.81 8.68 -15.31
CA GLY A 394 -1.91 7.72 -15.34
C GLY A 394 -1.80 6.65 -16.43
N VAL A 395 -0.58 6.38 -16.92
CA VAL A 395 -0.33 5.41 -17.99
C VAL A 395 0.82 4.49 -17.59
N THR A 396 0.70 3.19 -17.89
CA THR A 396 1.83 2.26 -17.86
C THR A 396 2.64 2.40 -19.15
N SER A 397 3.93 2.74 -18.99
CA SER A 397 4.91 2.68 -20.07
C SER A 397 5.60 1.32 -20.05
N PHE A 398 5.94 0.78 -21.21
CA PHE A 398 6.55 -0.55 -21.30
C PHE A 398 7.94 -0.52 -21.93
N VAL A 399 8.86 -1.34 -21.40
CA VAL A 399 10.20 -1.55 -21.94
C VAL A 399 10.55 -3.04 -22.05
N GLU A 400 11.34 -3.39 -23.06
CA GLU A 400 11.88 -4.74 -23.23
C GLU A 400 13.41 -4.66 -23.31
N LEU A 401 14.08 -5.17 -22.28
CA LEU A 401 15.53 -5.19 -22.19
C LEU A 401 16.02 -6.56 -22.65
N LYS A 402 16.45 -6.61 -23.91
CA LYS A 402 16.96 -7.81 -24.58
C LYS A 402 18.36 -7.54 -25.16
N PRO A 403 19.35 -8.42 -24.98
CA PRO A 403 20.63 -8.31 -25.67
C PRO A 403 20.43 -8.37 -27.20
N PRO A 404 21.24 -7.64 -27.99
CA PRO A 404 21.21 -7.80 -29.44
C PRO A 404 21.61 -9.24 -29.80
N GLU A 405 20.98 -9.77 -30.86
CA GLU A 405 21.28 -11.10 -31.37
C GLU A 405 22.78 -11.21 -31.70
N ALA A 406 23.42 -12.31 -31.31
CA ALA A 406 24.83 -12.54 -31.60
C ALA A 406 25.05 -12.47 -33.12
N GLU A 407 25.97 -11.63 -33.57
CA GLU A 407 26.34 -11.54 -34.98
C GLU A 407 26.85 -12.94 -35.41
N VAL A 408 26.07 -13.63 -36.25
CA VAL A 408 26.52 -14.89 -36.86
C VAL A 408 27.76 -14.52 -37.66
N ALA A 409 28.94 -14.88 -37.15
CA ALA A 409 30.19 -14.66 -37.87
C ALA A 409 30.05 -15.31 -39.24
N THR A 410 29.87 -14.49 -40.28
CA THR A 410 29.98 -14.96 -41.67
C THR A 410 31.36 -15.59 -41.78
N PRO A 411 31.47 -16.87 -42.17
CA PRO A 411 32.77 -17.47 -42.36
C PRO A 411 33.53 -16.61 -43.37
N SER A 412 34.73 -16.16 -42.99
CA SER A 412 35.61 -15.42 -43.88
C SER A 412 35.81 -16.24 -45.16
N PRO A 413 35.70 -15.62 -46.35
CA PRO A 413 35.76 -16.31 -47.63
C PRO A 413 37.09 -16.99 -47.91
#